data_AF-A0A2D6MI83-F1
#
_entry.id   AF-A0A2D6MI83-F1
#
_cell.length_a   1.000
_cell.length_b   1.000
_cell.length_c   1.000
_cell.angle_alpha   90.00
_cell.angle_beta   90.00
_cell.angle_gamma   90.00
#
_symmetry.space_group_name_H-M   'P 1'
#
loop_
_entity.id
_entity.type
_entity.pdbx_description
1 polymer ?
#
loop_
_entity_poly.entity_id
_entity_poly.type
_entity_poly.pdbx_seq_one_letter_code
_entity_poly.pdbx_strand_id
1 'polypeptide(L)'
;MGVLNIVMTKYKVFLRWWLMFVLILLLFTQAYSFNLLDQVWDNDFTKLSFINLFLLLTTSIWCGAQTLQFNKLINQIRIPTVSIKKLDHKIEAGWFISDLTLTIGMIGTVIGFIAMLGGFINLDIENISTIQDLIKELGSGMSAALYTTLTGLISSVLLKIQCFNLSYSIDKYIK
;
A
#
# COMPACT_ATOMS: atom_id res chain seq x y z
N MET A 1 37.65 -6.36 7.39
CA MET A 1 36.54 -7.32 7.26
C MET A 1 35.73 -7.54 8.56
N GLY A 2 36.29 -7.29 9.76
CA GLY A 2 35.58 -7.53 11.04
C GLY A 2 34.49 -6.50 11.43
N VAL A 3 34.68 -5.21 11.12
CA VAL A 3 33.71 -4.15 11.52
C VAL A 3 32.39 -4.26 10.73
N LEU A 4 32.47 -4.59 9.44
CA LEU A 4 31.29 -4.75 8.59
C LEU A 4 30.41 -5.91 9.07
N ASN A 5 31.01 -7.02 9.51
CA ASN A 5 30.27 -8.20 9.97
C ASN A 5 29.51 -7.96 11.28
N ILE A 6 30.06 -7.13 12.17
CA ILE A 6 29.43 -6.74 13.44
C ILE A 6 28.26 -5.78 13.20
N VAL A 7 28.39 -4.84 12.26
CA VAL A 7 27.28 -3.94 11.87
C VAL A 7 26.17 -4.74 11.18
N MET A 8 26.53 -5.68 10.30
CA MET A 8 25.57 -6.48 9.53
C MET A 8 24.71 -7.41 10.41
N THR A 9 25.25 -7.96 11.51
CA THR A 9 24.44 -8.74 12.46
C THR A 9 23.56 -7.86 13.34
N LYS A 10 24.05 -6.67 13.72
CA LYS A 10 23.36 -5.74 14.62
C LYS A 10 22.19 -4.98 13.98
N TYR A 11 22.19 -4.78 12.67
CA TYR A 11 21.16 -4.02 11.93
C TYR A 11 20.45 -4.85 10.86
N LYS A 12 20.59 -6.18 10.89
CA LYS A 12 20.11 -7.08 9.83
C LYS A 12 18.63 -6.90 9.50
N VAL A 13 17.79 -6.76 10.52
CA VAL A 13 16.33 -6.59 10.34
C VAL A 13 16.01 -5.22 9.71
N PHE A 14 16.71 -4.18 10.14
CA PHE A 14 16.57 -2.83 9.58
C PHE A 14 17.02 -2.78 8.12
N LEU A 15 18.16 -3.38 7.77
CA LEU A 15 18.63 -3.43 6.38
C LEU A 15 17.63 -4.14 5.46
N ARG A 16 16.98 -5.22 5.93
CA ARG A 16 15.92 -5.90 5.16
C ARG A 16 14.72 -4.99 4.89
N TRP A 17 14.27 -4.25 5.90
CA TRP A 17 13.19 -3.27 5.72
C TRP A 17 13.62 -2.14 4.78
N TRP A 18 14.83 -1.61 4.96
CA TRP A 18 15.37 -0.53 4.11
C TRP A 18 15.42 -0.93 2.64
N LEU A 19 15.82 -2.17 2.34
CA LEU A 19 15.80 -2.69 0.97
C LEU A 19 14.38 -2.67 0.37
N MET A 20 13.37 -3.10 1.12
CA MET A 20 11.97 -3.04 0.69
C MET A 20 11.51 -1.61 0.47
N PHE A 21 11.90 -0.68 1.34
CA PHE A 21 11.57 0.74 1.19
C PHE A 21 12.19 1.36 -0.06
N VAL A 22 13.46 1.04 -0.36
CA VAL A 22 14.12 1.48 -1.60
C VAL A 22 13.42 0.91 -2.84
N LEU A 23 12.97 -0.35 -2.82
CA LEU A 23 12.18 -0.92 -3.92
C LEU A 23 10.86 -0.16 -4.14
N ILE A 24 10.20 0.29 -3.07
CA ILE A 24 8.98 1.11 -3.18
C ILE A 24 9.31 2.47 -3.82
N LEU A 25 10.40 3.12 -3.40
CA LEU A 25 10.84 4.37 -4.02
C LEU A 25 11.16 4.19 -5.51
N LEU A 26 11.80 3.08 -5.89
CA LEU A 26 12.05 2.76 -7.30
C LEU A 26 10.74 2.61 -8.08
N LEU A 27 9.76 1.89 -7.55
CA LEU A 27 8.43 1.77 -8.17
C LEU A 27 7.75 3.15 -8.33
N PHE A 28 7.87 4.02 -7.34
CA PHE A 28 7.36 5.40 -7.43
C PHE A 28 8.07 6.22 -8.51
N THR A 29 9.41 6.15 -8.60
CA THR A 29 10.16 6.85 -9.65
C THR A 29 9.84 6.32 -11.05
N GLN A 30 9.60 5.01 -11.18
CA GLN A 30 9.16 4.42 -12.44
C GLN A 30 7.75 4.89 -12.80
N ALA A 31 6.84 4.95 -11.82
CA ALA A 31 5.50 5.46 -12.02
C ALA A 31 5.48 6.93 -12.45
N TYR A 32 6.37 7.75 -11.87
CA TYR A 32 6.56 9.14 -12.28
C TYR A 32 7.09 9.23 -13.72
N SER A 33 8.08 8.42 -14.09
CA SER A 33 8.67 8.42 -15.43
C SER A 33 7.68 8.04 -16.54
N PHE A 34 6.68 7.23 -16.21
CA PHE A 34 5.61 6.83 -17.13
C PHE A 34 4.37 7.75 -17.08
N ASN A 35 4.41 8.85 -16.31
CA ASN A 35 3.26 9.71 -16.04
C ASN A 35 2.03 8.95 -15.51
N LEU A 36 2.24 7.82 -14.80
CA LEU A 36 1.15 7.01 -14.26
C LEU A 36 0.36 7.79 -13.20
N LEU A 37 1.01 8.69 -12.44
CA LEU A 37 0.33 9.50 -11.43
C LEU A 37 -0.67 10.48 -12.07
N ASP A 38 -0.31 11.07 -13.21
CA ASP A 38 -1.21 11.98 -13.95
C ASP A 38 -2.34 11.16 -14.60
N GLN A 39 -2.03 10.00 -15.17
CA GLN A 39 -3.06 9.10 -15.70
C GLN A 39 -4.03 8.61 -14.62
N VAL A 40 -3.54 8.26 -13.43
CA VAL A 40 -4.39 7.88 -12.29
C VAL A 40 -5.20 9.09 -11.82
N TRP A 41 -4.62 10.29 -11.83
CA TRP A 41 -5.36 11.51 -11.49
C TRP A 41 -6.51 11.74 -12.48
N ASP A 42 -6.27 11.69 -13.78
CA ASP A 42 -7.29 12.02 -14.76
C ASP A 42 -8.36 10.93 -14.88
N ASN A 43 -7.96 9.66 -14.74
CA ASN A 43 -8.86 8.51 -14.99
C ASN A 43 -9.56 7.96 -13.74
N ASP A 44 -9.11 8.31 -12.53
CA ASP A 44 -9.79 7.98 -11.28
C ASP A 44 -10.47 9.22 -10.69
N PHE A 45 -11.77 9.36 -10.97
CA PHE A 45 -12.59 10.43 -10.40
C PHE A 45 -12.84 10.25 -8.90
N THR A 46 -12.72 9.03 -8.34
CA THR A 46 -12.93 8.77 -6.91
C THR A 46 -11.77 9.26 -6.06
N LYS A 47 -10.58 9.37 -6.67
CA LYS A 47 -9.30 9.72 -6.03
C LYS A 47 -8.91 8.78 -4.88
N LEU A 48 -9.56 7.62 -4.74
CA LEU A 48 -9.23 6.60 -3.75
C LEU A 48 -7.83 6.03 -3.99
N SER A 49 -7.36 6.02 -5.24
CA SER A 49 -5.98 5.64 -5.57
C SER A 49 -4.94 6.49 -4.81
N PHE A 50 -5.16 7.80 -4.67
CA PHE A 50 -4.25 8.69 -3.93
C PHE A 50 -4.28 8.43 -2.43
N ILE A 51 -5.45 8.08 -1.88
CA ILE A 51 -5.57 7.65 -0.48
C ILE A 51 -4.77 6.38 -0.24
N ASN A 52 -4.83 5.40 -1.14
CA ASN A 52 -4.03 4.18 -1.05
C ASN A 52 -2.52 4.47 -1.13
N LEU A 53 -2.08 5.36 -2.03
CA LEU A 53 -0.68 5.78 -2.11
C LEU A 53 -0.21 6.51 -0.84
N PHE A 54 -1.05 7.36 -0.28
CA PHE A 54 -0.75 8.04 0.99
C PHE A 54 -0.67 7.06 2.16
N LEU A 55 -1.61 6.11 2.25
CA LEU A 55 -1.58 5.04 3.26
C LEU A 55 -0.31 4.21 3.11
N LEU A 56 0.08 3.82 1.90
CA LEU A 56 1.31 3.07 1.62
C LEU A 56 2.55 3.80 2.16
N LEU A 57 2.71 5.09 1.85
CA LEU A 57 3.88 5.86 2.27
C LEU A 57 3.93 6.03 3.79
N THR A 58 2.81 6.44 4.40
CA THR A 58 2.73 6.68 5.85
C THR A 58 2.95 5.40 6.65
N THR A 59 2.31 4.29 6.28
CA THR A 59 2.51 3.01 6.98
C THR A 59 3.86 2.37 6.69
N SER A 60 4.44 2.55 5.49
CA SER A 60 5.80 2.09 5.23
C SER A 60 6.82 2.79 6.12
N ILE A 61 6.72 4.12 6.26
CA ILE A 61 7.56 4.91 7.18
C ILE A 61 7.33 4.45 8.64
N TRP A 62 6.07 4.24 9.03
CA TRP A 62 5.73 3.72 10.36
C TRP A 62 6.36 2.35 10.63
N CYS A 63 6.30 1.43 9.66
CA CYS A 63 6.93 0.11 9.74
C CYS A 63 8.45 0.22 9.92
N GLY A 64 9.09 1.18 9.24
CA GLY A 64 10.50 1.51 9.44
C GLY A 64 10.82 2.00 10.84
N ALA A 65 9.99 2.91 11.38
CA ALA A 65 10.13 3.38 12.75
C ALA A 65 9.98 2.24 13.77
N GLN A 66 9.02 1.32 13.57
CA GLN A 66 8.89 0.14 14.42
C GLN A 66 10.10 -0.80 14.29
N THR A 67 10.62 -0.98 13.07
CA THR A 67 11.82 -1.80 12.83
C THR A 67 13.05 -1.22 13.54
N LEU A 68 13.21 0.10 13.56
CA LEU A 68 14.25 0.78 14.32
C LEU A 68 14.07 0.62 15.83
N GLN A 69 12.83 0.73 16.34
CA GLN A 69 12.53 0.48 17.75
C GLN A 69 12.89 -0.96 18.14
N PHE A 70 12.52 -1.94 17.33
CA PHE A 70 12.88 -3.33 17.53
C PHE A 70 14.40 -3.54 17.55
N ASN A 71 15.11 -2.96 16.59
CA ASN A 71 16.56 -3.09 16.52
C ASN A 71 17.27 -2.46 17.72
N LYS A 72 16.74 -1.36 18.27
CA LYS A 72 17.24 -0.78 19.53
C LYS A 72 17.00 -1.71 20.73
N LEU A 73 15.85 -2.40 20.77
CA LEU A 73 15.49 -3.35 21.84
C LEU A 73 16.35 -4.63 21.82
N ILE A 74 16.60 -5.22 20.65
CA ILE A 74 17.47 -6.40 20.51
C ILE A 74 18.89 -6.12 21.02
N ASN A 75 19.36 -4.87 20.86
CA ASN A 75 20.70 -4.47 21.26
C ASN A 75 20.85 -4.21 22.77
N GLN A 76 19.77 -4.28 23.55
CA GLN A 76 19.82 -4.19 25.00
C GLN A 76 20.11 -5.55 25.63
N ILE A 77 20.96 -5.55 26.66
CA ILE A 77 21.39 -6.75 27.40
C ILE A 77 20.21 -7.48 28.08
N ARG A 78 19.14 -6.75 28.43
CA ARG A 78 17.92 -7.31 29.02
C ARG A 78 16.70 -6.79 28.26
N ILE A 79 16.00 -7.68 27.57
CA ILE A 79 14.84 -7.30 26.76
C ILE A 79 13.58 -7.32 27.65
N PRO A 80 12.90 -6.19 27.89
CA PRO A 80 11.65 -6.18 28.64
C PRO A 80 10.53 -6.82 27.81
N THR A 81 9.96 -7.92 28.30
CA THR A 81 8.85 -8.65 27.65
C THR A 81 7.62 -7.77 27.39
N VAL A 82 7.40 -6.75 28.23
CA VAL A 82 6.34 -5.73 28.06
C VAL A 82 6.54 -4.90 26.80
N SER A 83 7.78 -4.56 26.43
CA SER A 83 8.05 -3.77 25.20
C SER A 83 7.87 -4.61 23.94
N ILE A 84 8.18 -5.92 23.99
CA ILE A 84 7.95 -6.82 22.86
C ILE A 84 6.45 -6.95 22.59
N LYS A 85 5.63 -7.19 23.62
CA LYS A 85 4.16 -7.25 23.48
C LYS A 85 3.56 -5.97 22.89
N LYS A 86 4.08 -4.80 23.29
CA LYS A 86 3.64 -3.51 22.71
C LYS A 86 3.97 -3.39 21.22
N LEU A 87 5.12 -3.93 20.80
CA LEU A 87 5.54 -3.91 19.41
C LEU A 87 4.69 -4.85 18.55
N ASP A 88 4.34 -6.02 19.09
CA ASP A 88 3.46 -7.00 18.46
C ASP A 88 2.09 -6.40 18.13
N HIS A 89 1.45 -5.74 19.10
CA HIS A 89 0.18 -5.03 18.88
C HIS A 89 0.29 -3.92 17.82
N LYS A 90 1.44 -3.22 17.72
CA LYS A 90 1.64 -2.22 16.67
C LYS A 90 1.81 -2.84 15.27
N ILE A 91 2.26 -4.09 15.19
CA ILE A 91 2.40 -4.82 13.93
C ILE A 91 1.05 -5.34 13.48
N GLU A 92 0.21 -5.82 14.39
CA GLU A 92 -1.20 -6.13 14.10
C GLU A 92 -1.92 -4.93 13.48
N ALA A 93 -1.66 -3.71 13.99
CA ALA A 93 -2.17 -2.49 13.36
C ALA A 93 -1.64 -2.27 11.94
N GLY A 94 -0.38 -2.62 11.66
CA GLY A 94 0.19 -2.58 10.31
C GLY A 94 -0.48 -3.58 9.35
N TRP A 95 -0.72 -4.81 9.82
CA TRP A 95 -1.49 -5.81 9.07
C TRP A 95 -2.91 -5.34 8.78
N PHE A 96 -3.58 -4.75 9.77
CA PHE A 96 -4.91 -4.20 9.61
C PHE A 96 -4.96 -3.09 8.55
N ILE A 97 -4.00 -2.16 8.54
CA ILE A 97 -3.96 -1.10 7.51
C ILE A 97 -3.70 -1.68 6.12
N SER A 98 -2.94 -2.77 6.02
CA SER A 98 -2.74 -3.45 4.75
C SER A 98 -4.04 -4.06 4.21
N ASP A 99 -4.88 -4.63 5.07
CA ASP A 99 -6.20 -5.16 4.69
C ASP A 99 -7.20 -4.04 4.41
N LEU A 100 -7.12 -2.91 5.12
CA LEU A 100 -7.88 -1.70 4.79
C LEU A 100 -7.54 -1.19 3.39
N THR A 101 -6.26 -1.12 3.03
CA THR A 101 -5.82 -0.65 1.70
C THR A 101 -6.38 -1.53 0.58
N LEU A 102 -6.42 -2.86 0.80
CA LEU A 102 -7.06 -3.80 -0.12
C LEU A 102 -8.56 -3.55 -0.22
N THR A 103 -9.22 -3.38 0.94
CA THR A 103 -10.66 -3.13 1.01
C THR A 103 -11.06 -1.83 0.33
N ILE A 104 -10.26 -0.76 0.48
CA ILE A 104 -10.45 0.52 -0.22
C ILE A 104 -10.34 0.31 -1.74
N GLY A 105 -9.35 -0.49 -2.19
CA GLY A 105 -9.23 -0.88 -3.60
C GLY A 105 -10.49 -1.56 -4.14
N MET A 106 -11.06 -2.50 -3.38
CA MET A 106 -12.31 -3.18 -3.75
C MET A 106 -13.54 -2.26 -3.66
N ILE A 107 -13.58 -1.30 -2.73
CA ILE A 107 -14.65 -0.28 -2.69
C ILE A 107 -14.62 0.58 -3.95
N GLY A 108 -13.43 0.90 -4.45
CA GLY A 108 -13.25 1.63 -5.71
C GLY A 108 -13.90 0.94 -6.93
N THR A 109 -13.85 -0.39 -7.02
CA THR A 109 -14.54 -1.10 -8.12
C THR A 109 -16.04 -0.96 -8.04
N VAL A 110 -16.60 -1.08 -6.84
CA VAL A 110 -18.03 -0.94 -6.61
C VAL A 110 -18.48 0.45 -7.03
N ILE A 111 -17.73 1.50 -6.67
CA ILE A 111 -18.03 2.88 -7.06
C ILE A 111 -17.91 3.07 -8.58
N GLY A 112 -16.85 2.55 -9.21
CA GLY A 112 -16.66 2.64 -10.65
C GLY A 112 -17.77 1.93 -11.44
N PHE A 113 -18.22 0.76 -10.98
CA PHE A 113 -19.36 0.06 -11.58
C PHE A 113 -20.70 0.76 -11.36
N ILE A 114 -20.92 1.38 -10.19
CA ILE A 114 -22.12 2.20 -9.96
C ILE A 114 -22.14 3.39 -10.93
N ALA A 115 -21.00 4.07 -11.12
CA ALA A 115 -20.89 5.17 -12.07
C ALA A 115 -21.14 4.70 -13.51
N MET A 116 -20.56 3.56 -13.90
CA MET A 116 -20.79 2.93 -15.21
C MET A 116 -22.27 2.65 -15.47
N LEU A 117 -23.00 2.15 -14.47
CA LEU A 117 -24.44 1.85 -14.59
C LEU A 117 -25.30 3.11 -14.59
N GLY A 118 -24.82 4.21 -13.99
CA GLY A 118 -25.50 5.51 -14.00
C GLY A 118 -25.77 6.04 -15.41
N GLY A 119 -24.87 5.79 -16.36
CA GLY A 119 -25.01 6.24 -17.75
C GLY A 119 -26.18 5.62 -18.51
N PHE A 120 -26.76 4.52 -18.02
CA PHE A 120 -27.94 3.91 -18.61
C PHE A 120 -29.26 4.59 -18.20
N ILE A 121 -29.26 5.44 -17.17
CA ILE A 121 -30.49 6.02 -16.61
C ILE A 121 -31.17 7.00 -17.59
N ASN A 122 -30.39 7.68 -18.45
CA ASN A 122 -30.89 8.71 -19.36
C ASN A 122 -30.78 8.30 -20.85
N LEU A 123 -30.71 7.01 -21.14
CA LEU A 123 -30.39 6.56 -22.49
C LEU A 123 -31.63 6.58 -23.41
N ASP A 124 -31.60 7.46 -24.39
CA ASP A 124 -32.49 7.45 -25.55
C ASP A 124 -31.77 6.82 -26.74
N ILE A 125 -32.27 5.68 -27.25
CA ILE A 125 -31.62 4.88 -28.31
C ILE A 125 -31.81 5.54 -29.69
N GLU A 126 -32.78 6.44 -29.82
CA GLU A 126 -33.08 7.13 -31.08
C GLU A 126 -32.04 8.22 -31.41
N ASN A 127 -31.30 8.70 -30.41
CA ASN A 127 -30.29 9.73 -30.54
C ASN A 127 -28.87 9.13 -30.56
N ILE A 128 -28.09 9.44 -31.60
CA ILE A 128 -26.70 8.95 -31.73
C ILE A 128 -25.78 9.61 -30.66
N SER A 129 -26.12 10.81 -30.20
CA SER A 129 -25.35 11.55 -29.18
C SER A 129 -25.39 10.90 -27.79
N THR A 130 -26.56 10.39 -27.36
CA THR A 130 -26.73 9.69 -26.08
C THR A 130 -25.96 8.37 -26.03
N ILE A 131 -25.81 7.68 -27.16
CA ILE A 131 -24.96 6.49 -27.27
C ILE A 131 -23.47 6.86 -27.12
N GLN A 132 -23.03 7.97 -27.71
CA GLN A 132 -21.63 8.42 -27.57
C GLN A 132 -21.31 8.83 -26.12
N ASP A 133 -22.25 9.48 -25.43
CA ASP A 133 -22.06 9.87 -24.03
C ASP A 133 -22.12 8.67 -23.08
N LEU A 134 -22.97 7.68 -23.35
CA LEU A 134 -22.93 6.39 -22.65
C LEU A 134 -21.54 5.76 -22.77
N ILE A 135 -20.96 5.67 -23.97
CA ILE A 135 -19.64 5.05 -24.17
C ILE A 135 -18.57 5.78 -23.35
N LYS A 136 -18.65 7.11 -23.23
CA LYS A 136 -17.73 7.88 -22.37
C LYS A 136 -17.91 7.55 -20.90
N GLU A 137 -19.15 7.50 -20.39
CA GLU A 137 -19.42 7.16 -18.99
C GLU A 137 -19.00 5.72 -18.66
N LEU A 138 -19.20 4.79 -19.60
CA LEU A 138 -18.72 3.42 -19.48
C LEU A 138 -17.19 3.37 -19.36
N GLY A 139 -16.49 4.08 -20.24
CA GLY A 139 -15.03 4.17 -20.22
C GLY A 139 -14.49 4.77 -18.93
N SER A 140 -15.11 5.85 -18.45
CA SER A 140 -14.74 6.55 -17.21
C SER A 140 -14.99 5.70 -15.95
N GLY A 141 -16.15 5.03 -15.86
CA GLY A 141 -16.47 4.15 -14.74
C GLY A 141 -15.53 2.94 -14.67
N MET A 142 -15.22 2.35 -15.82
CA MET A 142 -14.29 1.22 -15.93
C MET A 142 -12.86 1.63 -15.59
N SER A 143 -12.37 2.78 -16.08
CA SER A 143 -11.01 3.23 -15.79
C SER A 143 -10.81 3.48 -14.30
N ALA A 144 -11.74 4.18 -13.64
CA ALA A 144 -11.67 4.46 -12.21
C ALA A 144 -11.64 3.16 -11.38
N ALA A 145 -12.46 2.17 -11.74
CA ALA A 145 -12.46 0.86 -11.10
C ALA A 145 -11.10 0.15 -11.22
N LEU A 146 -10.54 0.11 -12.44
CA LEU A 146 -9.27 -0.58 -12.71
C LEU A 146 -8.08 0.07 -11.99
N TYR A 147 -7.94 1.41 -12.09
CA TYR A 147 -6.82 2.12 -11.48
C TYR A 147 -6.86 2.05 -9.94
N THR A 148 -8.04 2.21 -9.34
CA THR A 148 -8.20 2.13 -7.88
C THR A 148 -7.88 0.73 -7.34
N THR A 149 -8.34 -0.31 -8.05
CA THR A 149 -8.07 -1.71 -7.68
C THR A 149 -6.61 -2.04 -7.76
N LEU A 150 -5.97 -1.69 -8.88
CA LEU A 150 -4.56 -1.97 -9.11
C LEU A 150 -3.72 -1.30 -8.02
N THR A 151 -4.00 -0.03 -7.74
CA THR A 151 -3.30 0.73 -6.71
C THR A 151 -3.50 0.13 -5.32
N GLY A 152 -4.73 -0.27 -4.97
CA GLY A 152 -5.04 -0.89 -3.68
C GLY A 152 -4.39 -2.26 -3.49
N LEU A 153 -4.41 -3.11 -4.51
CA LEU A 153 -3.78 -4.44 -4.48
C LEU A 153 -2.26 -4.34 -4.36
N ILE A 154 -1.61 -3.53 -5.20
CA ILE A 154 -0.15 -3.34 -5.16
C ILE A 154 0.27 -2.77 -3.81
N SER A 155 -0.41 -1.73 -3.34
CA SER A 155 -0.10 -1.10 -2.05
C SER A 155 -0.28 -2.07 -0.88
N SER A 156 -1.35 -2.86 -0.88
CA SER A 156 -1.57 -3.89 0.14
C SER A 156 -0.46 -4.93 0.15
N VAL A 157 -0.12 -5.52 -0.98
CA VAL A 157 0.94 -6.55 -1.04
C VAL A 157 2.28 -6.01 -0.54
N LEU A 158 2.65 -4.79 -0.95
CA LEU A 158 3.89 -4.15 -0.50
C LEU A 158 3.93 -3.90 1.02
N LEU A 159 2.79 -3.54 1.63
CA LEU A 159 2.67 -3.39 3.08
C LEU A 159 2.70 -4.73 3.82
N LYS A 160 2.00 -5.76 3.31
CA LYS A 160 2.04 -7.11 3.90
C LYS A 160 3.45 -7.66 3.96
N ILE A 161 4.24 -7.46 2.90
CA ILE A 161 5.65 -7.92 2.88
C ILE A 161 6.47 -7.24 3.98
N GLN A 162 6.31 -5.93 4.19
CA GLN A 162 7.01 -5.20 5.26
C GLN A 162 6.56 -5.66 6.66
N CYS A 163 5.25 -5.83 6.86
CA CYS A 163 4.68 -6.27 8.14
C CYS A 163 5.09 -7.72 8.46
N PHE A 164 5.05 -8.61 7.47
CA PHE A 164 5.49 -10.00 7.60
C PHE A 164 6.97 -10.10 7.94
N ASN A 165 7.82 -9.30 7.29
CA ASN A 165 9.25 -9.25 7.58
C ASN A 165 9.53 -8.88 9.05
N LEU A 166 8.78 -7.91 9.59
CA LEU A 166 8.93 -7.46 10.96
C LEU A 166 8.37 -8.50 11.96
N SER A 167 7.17 -9.02 11.73
CA SER A 167 6.53 -10.07 12.55
C SER A 167 7.40 -11.32 12.65
N TYR A 168 7.87 -11.85 11.52
CA TYR A 168 8.79 -13.00 11.50
C TYR A 168 10.07 -12.74 12.30
N SER A 169 10.58 -11.50 12.23
CA SER A 169 11.78 -11.12 12.96
C SER A 169 11.54 -11.01 14.45
N ILE A 170 10.32 -10.73 14.93
CA ILE A 170 9.99 -10.70 16.36
C ILE A 170 9.83 -12.12 16.89
N ASP A 171 9.06 -12.97 16.19
CA ASP A 171 8.80 -14.35 16.61
C ASP A 171 10.08 -15.15 16.81
N LYS A 172 11.08 -14.92 15.95
CA LYS A 172 12.40 -15.55 16.04
C LYS A 172 13.17 -15.20 17.33
N TYR A 173 12.91 -14.05 17.95
CA TYR A 173 13.59 -13.62 19.18
C TYR A 173 12.76 -13.86 20.43
N ILE A 174 11.47 -14.17 20.30
CA ILE A 174 10.60 -14.57 21.43
C ILE A 174 10.78 -16.05 21.75
N LYS A 175 11.01 -16.91 20.75
CA LYS A 175 11.33 -18.34 20.90
C LYS A 175 12.81 -18.56 21.17
#